data_AF-A0A8J6QUM3-F1
#
_entry.id   AF-A0A8J6QUM3-F1
#
_cell.length_a   1.000
_cell.length_b   1.000
_cell.length_c   1.000
_cell.angle_alpha   90.00
_cell.angle_beta   90.00
_cell.angle_gamma   90.00
#
_symmetry.space_group_name_H-M   'P 1'
#
loop_
_entity.id
_entity.type
_entity.pdbx_description
1 polymer ?
#
loop_
_entity_poly.entity_id
_entity_poly.type
_entity_poly.pdbx_seq_one_letter_code
_entity_poly.pdbx_strand_id
1 'polypeptide(L)'
;MSYYLVKIATTTLLIVAISEISRRSTLVGAILASVPLVSVLAILWIYIDTKDVERISTLASSVFWLVLPSLALFFVLPRMLKHGLNFYLSLGLSGAITVVCYFLMVSVLSHYGVKL
;
A
#
# COMPACT_ATOMS: atom_id res chain seq x y z
N MET A 1 5.54 24.54 -13.65
CA MET A 1 4.10 24.33 -13.36
C MET A 1 3.47 23.29 -14.29
N SER A 2 3.68 23.36 -15.61
CA SER A 2 3.19 22.35 -16.58
C SER A 2 3.60 20.91 -16.22
N TYR A 3 4.84 20.69 -15.79
CA TYR A 3 5.32 19.37 -15.35
C TYR A 3 4.50 18.78 -14.18
N TYR A 4 4.18 19.61 -13.18
CA TYR A 4 3.35 19.19 -12.05
C TYR A 4 1.90 18.92 -12.48
N LEU A 5 1.35 19.71 -13.40
CA LEU A 5 0.02 19.45 -13.96
C LEU A 5 -0.04 18.10 -14.68
N VAL A 6 1.01 17.74 -15.44
CA VAL A 6 1.10 16.42 -16.08
C VAL A 6 1.18 15.30 -15.05
N LYS A 7 2.00 15.45 -13.99
CA LYS A 7 2.07 14.49 -12.87
C LYS A 7 0.71 14.26 -12.21
N ILE A 8 0.00 15.34 -11.92
CA ILE A 8 -1.32 15.28 -11.29
C ILE A 8 -2.32 14.61 -12.24
N ALA A 9 -2.40 15.06 -13.50
CA ALA A 9 -3.35 14.53 -14.47
C ALA A 9 -3.14 13.03 -14.71
N THR A 10 -1.90 12.59 -14.92
CA THR A 10 -1.58 11.17 -15.14
C THR A 10 -1.88 10.31 -13.90
N THR A 11 -1.52 10.78 -12.71
CA THR A 11 -1.77 10.04 -11.45
C THR A 11 -3.27 9.93 -11.18
N THR A 12 -4.02 11.02 -11.31
CA THR A 12 -5.47 11.03 -11.09
C THR A 12 -6.19 10.18 -12.13
N LEU A 13 -5.86 10.32 -13.41
CA LEU A 13 -6.47 9.51 -14.49
C LEU A 13 -6.24 8.01 -14.26
N LEU A 14 -5.02 7.63 -13.87
CA LEU A 14 -4.69 6.24 -13.61
C LEU A 14 -5.44 5.70 -12.38
N ILE A 15 -5.49 6.45 -11.28
CA ILE A 15 -6.23 6.04 -10.07
C ILE A 15 -7.73 5.89 -10.38
N VAL A 16 -8.32 6.85 -11.10
CA VAL A 16 -9.74 6.81 -11.48
C VAL A 16 -10.02 5.62 -12.39
N ALA A 17 -9.19 5.39 -13.42
CA ALA A 17 -9.35 4.25 -14.32
C ALA A 17 -9.30 2.92 -13.57
N ILE A 18 -8.35 2.76 -12.64
CA ILE A 18 -8.19 1.55 -11.81
C ILE A 18 -9.39 1.36 -10.89
N SER A 19 -9.88 2.42 -10.25
CA SER A 19 -11.10 2.38 -9.44
C SER A 19 -12.31 1.92 -10.25
N GLU A 20 -12.49 2.45 -11.46
CA GLU A 20 -13.62 2.08 -12.32
C GLU A 20 -13.52 0.65 -12.87
N ILE A 21 -12.32 0.20 -13.22
CA ILE A 21 -12.09 -1.19 -13.64
C ILE A 21 -12.38 -2.14 -12.47
N SER A 22 -11.97 -1.79 -11.25
CA SER A 22 -12.20 -2.59 -10.05
C SER A 22 -13.69 -2.76 -9.70
N ARG A 23 -14.54 -1.79 -10.06
CA ARG A 23 -16.00 -1.88 -9.85
C ARG A 23 -16.68 -2.92 -10.73
N ARG A 24 -16.10 -3.27 -11.88
CA ARG A 24 -16.71 -4.19 -12.86
C ARG A 24 -16.44 -5.66 -12.56
N SER A 25 -15.38 -5.98 -11.79
CA SER A 25 -15.02 -7.35 -11.44
C SER A 25 -14.32 -7.42 -10.10
N THR A 26 -14.86 -8.21 -9.17
CA THR A 26 -14.27 -8.47 -7.86
C THR A 26 -12.87 -9.06 -7.96
N LEU A 27 -12.62 -9.93 -8.95
CA LEU A 27 -11.30 -10.53 -9.16
C LEU A 27 -10.28 -9.48 -9.63
N VAL A 28 -10.67 -8.63 -10.57
CA VAL A 28 -9.80 -7.54 -11.04
C VAL A 28 -9.57 -6.52 -9.93
N GLY A 29 -10.59 -6.20 -9.14
CA GLY A 29 -10.45 -5.36 -7.95
C GLY A 29 -9.49 -5.96 -6.92
N ALA A 30 -9.52 -7.27 -6.68
CA ALA A 30 -8.58 -7.94 -5.79
C ALA A 30 -7.14 -7.90 -6.31
N ILE A 31 -6.93 -8.15 -7.62
CA ILE A 31 -5.61 -8.02 -8.24
C ILE A 31 -5.11 -6.58 -8.12
N LEU A 32 -5.92 -5.59 -8.50
CA LEU A 32 -5.53 -4.19 -8.47
C LEU A 32 -5.26 -3.69 -7.04
N ALA A 33 -6.03 -4.15 -6.05
CA ALA A 33 -5.78 -3.85 -4.64
C ALA A 33 -4.51 -4.54 -4.11
N SER A 34 -4.14 -5.71 -4.65
CA SER A 34 -2.90 -6.40 -4.26
C SER A 34 -1.63 -5.80 -4.88
N VAL A 35 -1.75 -5.10 -6.02
CA VAL A 35 -0.61 -4.43 -6.66
C VAL A 35 -0.36 -3.09 -5.97
N PRO A 36 0.87 -2.80 -5.50
CA PRO A 36 1.21 -1.54 -4.84
C PRO A 36 1.37 -0.41 -5.87
N LEU A 37 0.31 -0.10 -6.61
CA LEU A 37 0.30 0.82 -7.74
C LEU A 37 0.82 2.21 -7.36
N VAL A 38 0.42 2.70 -6.18
CA VAL A 38 0.90 3.98 -5.64
C VAL A 38 2.42 3.97 -5.48
N SER A 39 2.99 2.89 -4.94
CA SER A 39 4.44 2.74 -4.77
C SER A 39 5.15 2.66 -6.12
N VAL A 40 4.59 1.94 -7.10
CA VAL A 40 5.15 1.86 -8.46
C VAL A 40 5.19 3.24 -9.11
N LEU A 41 4.11 4.02 -9.02
CA LEU A 41 4.07 5.39 -9.54
C LEU A 41 5.10 6.28 -8.84
N ALA A 42 5.21 6.19 -7.51
CA ALA A 42 6.20 6.95 -6.76
C ALA A 42 7.63 6.62 -7.23
N ILE A 43 7.95 5.34 -7.40
CA ILE A 43 9.25 4.89 -7.91
C ILE A 43 9.51 5.42 -9.33
N LEU A 44 8.52 5.34 -10.23
CA LEU A 44 8.64 5.86 -11.59
C LEU A 44 8.95 7.36 -11.61
N TRP A 45 8.23 8.14 -10.80
CA TRP A 45 8.48 9.58 -10.71
C TRP A 45 9.84 9.91 -10.11
N ILE A 46 10.25 9.21 -9.05
CA ILE A 46 11.60 9.36 -8.47
C ILE A 46 12.66 9.07 -9.53
N TYR A 47 12.50 7.99 -10.31
CA TYR A 47 13.45 7.65 -11.37
C TYR A 47 13.48 8.70 -12.49
N ILE A 48 12.33 9.21 -12.90
CA ILE A 48 12.24 10.26 -13.92
C ILE A 48 12.92 11.54 -13.44
N ASP A 49 12.70 11.92 -12.18
CA ASP A 49 13.21 13.17 -11.60
C ASP A 49 14.70 13.12 -11.24
N THR A 50 15.16 12.01 -10.66
CA THR A 50 16.46 11.94 -9.97
C THR A 50 17.45 10.96 -10.60
N LYS A 51 16.96 9.93 -11.32
CA LYS A 51 17.75 8.77 -11.76
C LYS A 51 18.49 8.04 -10.63
N ASP A 52 18.10 8.28 -9.38
CA ASP A 52 18.74 7.72 -8.19
C ASP A 52 18.25 6.28 -7.92
N VAL A 53 19.04 5.31 -8.36
CA VAL A 53 18.74 3.88 -8.22
C VAL A 53 18.85 3.41 -6.77
N GLU A 54 19.73 4.01 -5.96
CA GLU A 54 19.91 3.63 -4.56
C GLU A 54 18.68 4.01 -3.74
N ARG A 55 18.14 5.21 -3.98
CA ARG A 55 16.88 5.66 -3.37
C ARG A 55 15.69 4.80 -3.78
N ILE A 56 15.63 4.38 -5.04
CA ILE A 56 14.59 3.48 -5.53
C ILE A 56 14.70 2.10 -4.86
N SER A 57 15.91 1.55 -4.77
CA SER A 57 16.18 0.26 -4.13
C SER A 57 15.77 0.28 -2.65
N THR A 58 16.12 1.35 -1.93
CA THR A 58 15.76 1.55 -0.53
C THR A 58 14.26 1.64 -0.35
N LEU A 59 13.57 2.43 -1.19
CA LEU A 59 12.11 2.55 -1.14
C LEU A 59 11.42 1.21 -1.46
N ALA A 60 11.88 0.50 -2.48
CA ALA A 60 11.33 -0.79 -2.87
C ALA A 60 11.49 -1.85 -1.75
N SER A 61 12.68 -1.91 -1.14
CA SER A 61 12.97 -2.81 -0.02
C SER A 61 12.11 -2.48 1.21
N SER A 62 11.91 -1.19 1.47
CA SER A 62 11.07 -0.72 2.58
C SER A 62 9.59 -1.06 2.36
N VAL A 63 9.08 -0.82 1.14
CA VAL A 63 7.72 -1.21 0.78
C VAL A 63 7.54 -2.72 0.92
N PHE A 64 8.50 -3.54 0.47
CA PHE A 64 8.44 -4.99 0.61
C PHE A 64 8.22 -5.43 2.07
N TRP A 65 9.03 -4.90 3.00
CA TRP A 65 8.91 -5.24 4.41
C TRP A 65 7.62 -4.72 5.05
N LEU A 66 7.18 -3.51 4.66
CA LEU A 66 5.98 -2.87 5.21
C LEU A 66 4.67 -3.39 4.61
N VAL A 67 4.71 -4.15 3.50
CA VAL A 67 3.53 -4.86 2.99
C VAL A 67 3.15 -6.02 3.92
N LEU A 68 4.11 -6.73 4.52
CA LEU A 68 3.85 -7.85 5.43
C LEU A 68 2.92 -7.50 6.61
N PRO A 69 3.17 -6.45 7.42
CA PRO A 69 2.25 -6.08 8.48
C PRO A 69 0.89 -5.59 7.96
N SER A 70 0.82 -5.03 6.73
CA SER A 70 -0.45 -4.60 6.13
C SER A 70 -1.40 -5.76 5.82
N LEU A 71 -0.86 -6.96 5.57
CA LEU A 71 -1.66 -8.19 5.36
C LEU A 71 -2.52 -8.54 6.58
N ALA A 72 -2.15 -8.09 7.78
CA ALA A 72 -2.96 -8.31 8.99
C ALA A 72 -4.39 -7.78 8.83
N LEU A 73 -4.57 -6.63 8.15
CA LEU A 73 -5.89 -6.06 7.91
C LEU A 73 -6.74 -6.98 7.03
N PHE A 74 -6.16 -7.46 5.93
CA PHE A 74 -6.83 -8.34 4.96
C PHE A 74 -7.16 -9.72 5.54
N PHE A 75 -6.50 -10.14 6.62
CA PHE A 75 -6.83 -11.36 7.35
C PHE A 75 -7.88 -11.13 8.44
N VAL A 76 -7.69 -10.10 9.27
CA VAL A 76 -8.52 -9.86 10.47
C VAL A 76 -9.90 -9.32 10.08
N LEU A 77 -9.97 -8.34 9.17
CA LEU A 77 -11.22 -7.68 8.83
C LEU A 77 -12.28 -8.67 8.30
N PRO A 78 -12.01 -9.55 7.32
CA PRO A 78 -13.01 -10.51 6.87
C PRO A 78 -13.44 -11.48 7.95
N ARG A 79 -12.53 -11.86 8.87
CA ARG A 79 -12.84 -12.75 9.98
C ARG A 79 -13.82 -12.10 10.95
N MET A 80 -13.59 -10.85 11.33
CA MET A 80 -14.46 -10.09 12.21
C MET A 80 -15.85 -9.86 11.60
N LEU A 81 -15.91 -9.54 10.30
CA LEU A 81 -17.18 -9.40 9.58
C LEU A 81 -17.96 -10.73 9.53
N LYS A 82 -17.29 -11.86 9.33
CA LYS A 82 -17.92 -13.20 9.38
C LYS A 82 -18.45 -13.57 10.76
N HIS A 83 -17.91 -13.00 11.83
CA HIS A 83 -18.41 -13.16 13.20
C HIS A 83 -19.60 -12.24 13.52
N GLY A 84 -20.09 -11.44 12.57
CA GLY A 84 -21.26 -10.58 12.74
C GLY A 84 -20.96 -9.25 13.45
N LEU A 85 -19.69 -8.89 13.62
CA LEU A 85 -19.32 -7.59 14.17
C LEU A 85 -19.66 -6.46 13.20
N ASN A 86 -19.99 -5.28 13.76
CA ASN A 86 -20.27 -4.09 12.96
C ASN A 86 -19.07 -3.71 12.08
N PHE A 87 -19.33 -3.23 10.86
CA PHE A 87 -18.28 -2.88 9.89
C PHE A 87 -17.28 -1.85 10.45
N TYR A 88 -17.74 -0.75 11.03
CA TYR A 88 -16.88 0.32 11.52
C TYR A 88 -16.01 -0.16 12.69
N LEU A 89 -16.60 -0.97 13.58
CA LEU A 89 -15.89 -1.56 14.70
C LEU A 89 -14.85 -2.59 14.23
N SER A 90 -15.20 -3.43 13.25
CA SER A 90 -14.28 -4.40 12.64
C SER A 90 -13.13 -3.70 11.93
N LEU A 91 -13.40 -2.63 11.19
CA LEU A 91 -12.40 -1.82 10.53
C LEU A 91 -11.46 -1.17 11.55
N GLY A 92 -12.00 -0.54 12.59
CA GLY A 92 -11.21 0.07 13.66
C GLY A 92 -10.30 -0.92 14.37
N LEU A 93 -10.82 -2.09 14.76
CA LEU A 93 -10.03 -3.12 15.45
C LEU A 93 -8.99 -3.76 14.53
N SER A 94 -9.35 -4.09 13.28
CA SER A 94 -8.38 -4.61 12.30
C SER A 94 -7.27 -3.61 12.02
N GLY A 95 -7.60 -2.31 11.90
CA GLY A 95 -6.62 -1.24 11.74
C GLY A 95 -5.70 -1.08 12.95
N ALA A 96 -6.24 -1.13 14.17
CA ALA A 96 -5.43 -1.09 15.39
C ALA A 96 -4.44 -2.28 15.45
N ILE A 97 -4.90 -3.47 15.11
CA ILE A 97 -4.05 -4.67 15.03
C ILE A 97 -2.95 -4.48 13.99
N THR A 98 -3.29 -3.96 12.80
CA THR A 98 -2.30 -3.65 11.76
C THR A 98 -1.24 -2.67 12.26
N VAL A 99 -1.63 -1.59 12.94
CA VAL A 99 -0.68 -0.63 13.52
C VAL A 99 0.28 -1.32 14.50
N VAL A 100 -0.23 -2.20 15.37
CA VAL A 100 0.63 -3.00 16.26
C VAL A 100 1.59 -3.88 15.46
N CYS A 101 1.13 -4.55 14.41
CA CYS A 101 1.99 -5.34 13.52
C CYS A 101 3.09 -4.48 12.86
N TYR A 102 2.78 -3.24 12.45
CA TYR A 102 3.78 -2.31 11.92
C TYR A 102 4.87 -2.01 12.96
N PHE A 103 4.48 -1.66 14.20
CA PHE A 103 5.44 -1.40 15.27
C PHE A 103 6.33 -2.61 15.56
N LEU A 104 5.74 -3.81 15.62
CA LEU A 104 6.49 -5.05 15.81
C LEU A 104 7.47 -5.28 14.66
N MET A 105 7.02 -5.12 13.41
CA MET A 105 7.84 -5.31 12.22
C MET A 105 9.05 -4.37 12.20
N VAL A 106 8.83 -3.07 12.43
CA VAL A 106 9.89 -2.07 12.47
C VAL A 106 10.88 -2.36 13.61
N SER A 107 10.38 -2.74 14.78
CA SER A 107 11.23 -3.08 15.93
C SER A 107 12.10 -4.31 15.66
N VAL A 108 11.52 -5.36 15.07
CA VAL A 108 12.23 -6.59 14.69
C VAL A 108 13.30 -6.28 13.63
N LEU A 109 12.96 -5.55 12.58
CA LEU A 109 13.91 -5.18 11.53
C LEU A 109 15.06 -4.33 12.06
N SER A 110 14.75 -3.36 12.93
CA SER A 110 15.76 -2.54 13.60
C SER A 110 16.69 -3.38 14.48
N HIS A 111 16.16 -4.40 15.17
CA HIS A 111 16.98 -5.31 15.98
C HIS A 111 17.98 -6.12 15.14
N TYR A 112 17.58 -6.53 13.93
CA TYR A 112 18.45 -7.22 12.97
C TYR A 112 19.30 -6.27 12.09
N GLY A 113 19.30 -4.96 12.38
CA GLY A 113 20.12 -3.98 11.67
C GLY A 113 19.60 -3.57 10.28
N VAL A 114 18.38 -3.97 9.91
CA VAL A 114 17.75 -3.53 8.66
C VAL A 114 17.21 -2.11 8.86
N LYS A 115 17.78 -1.15 8.14
CA LYS A 115 17.28 0.23 8.10
C LYS A 115 16.24 0.36 6.98
N LEU A 116 15.02 0.70 7.38
CA LEU A 116 13.92 1.12 6.51
C LEU A 116 14.07 2.61 6.15
#